data_AF-A0A415G4E4-F1
#
_entry.id   AF-A0A415G4E4-F1
#
_cell.length_a   1.000
_cell.length_b   1.000
_cell.length_c   1.000
_cell.angle_alpha   90.00
_cell.angle_beta   90.00
_cell.angle_gamma   90.00
#
_symmetry.space_group_name_H-M   'P 1'
#
loop_
_entity.id
_entity.type
_entity.pdbx_description
1 polymer ?
#
loop_
_entity_poly.entity_id
_entity_poly.type
_entity_poly.pdbx_seq_one_letter_code
_entity_poly.pdbx_strand_id
1 'polypeptide(L)'
;MMQNVRAICSILVSKKIHKCIDKFIKKAMGLIDKYHVDSKYIIFEITENTYIHNVEAVNRMIQTFHQRGIHISMDDFDSGYSSLNTLKEIIFD
;
A
#
# COMPACT_ATOMS: atom_id res chain seq x y z
N MET A 1 -22.44 -4.58 -26.18
CA MET A 1 -22.23 -4.28 -24.75
C MET A 1 -20.75 -4.48 -24.47
N MET A 2 -19.94 -3.40 -24.51
CA MET A 2 -18.51 -3.49 -24.23
C MET A 2 -18.33 -3.66 -22.72
N GLN A 3 -17.72 -4.75 -22.27
CA GLN A 3 -17.24 -4.85 -20.91
C GLN A 3 -16.05 -3.91 -20.77
N ASN A 4 -16.16 -2.87 -19.92
CA ASN A 4 -15.03 -2.04 -19.55
C ASN A 4 -14.03 -2.91 -18.80
N VAL A 5 -12.97 -3.36 -19.49
CA VAL A 5 -11.82 -4.00 -18.84
C VAL A 5 -11.18 -2.95 -17.94
N ARG A 6 -11.35 -3.11 -16.62
CA ARG A 6 -10.67 -2.28 -15.61
C ARG A 6 -9.32 -2.91 -15.33
N ALA A 7 -8.24 -2.24 -15.72
CA ALA A 7 -6.90 -2.66 -15.34
C ALA A 7 -6.63 -2.21 -13.90
N ILE A 8 -6.33 -3.15 -13.02
CA ILE A 8 -5.85 -2.89 -11.66
C ILE A 8 -4.32 -2.98 -11.71
N CYS A 9 -3.64 -1.98 -11.18
CA CYS A 9 -2.19 -1.93 -11.11
C CYS A 9 -1.73 -2.22 -9.68
N SER A 10 -1.18 -3.42 -9.47
CA SER A 10 -0.51 -3.81 -8.23
C SER A 10 0.95 -3.38 -8.26
N ILE A 11 1.40 -2.68 -7.22
CA ILE A 11 2.78 -2.21 -7.09
C ILE A 11 3.37 -2.73 -5.79
N LEU A 12 4.32 -3.65 -5.90
CA LEU A 12 5.05 -4.17 -4.74
C LEU A 12 5.99 -3.12 -4.16
N VAL A 13 5.85 -2.87 -2.86
CA VAL A 13 6.65 -1.89 -2.13
C VAL A 13 7.80 -2.58 -1.39
N SER A 14 9.03 -2.32 -1.86
CA SER A 14 10.22 -3.01 -1.34
C SER A 14 10.53 -2.73 0.14
N LYS A 15 11.19 -3.70 0.78
CA LYS A 15 11.62 -3.70 2.19
C LYS A 15 12.42 -2.47 2.63
N LYS A 16 13.00 -1.68 1.72
CA LYS A 16 13.78 -0.47 2.06
C LYS A 16 12.91 0.75 2.38
N ILE A 17 11.60 0.68 2.14
CA ILE A 17 10.74 1.85 2.24
C ILE A 17 10.55 2.36 3.66
N HIS A 18 10.64 1.48 4.67
CA HIS A 18 10.41 1.81 6.07
C HIS A 18 11.29 2.97 6.59
N LYS A 19 12.43 3.24 5.94
CA LYS A 19 13.35 4.35 6.28
C LYS A 19 12.93 5.70 5.68
N CYS A 20 12.09 5.70 4.64
CA CYS A 20 11.81 6.85 3.79
C CYS A 20 10.33 6.92 3.37
N ILE A 21 9.40 6.52 4.24
CA ILE A 21 7.96 6.46 3.92
C ILE A 21 7.41 7.81 3.45
N ASP A 22 7.75 8.91 4.11
CA ASP A 22 7.23 10.24 3.71
C ASP A 22 7.70 10.66 2.31
N LYS A 23 8.96 10.33 1.97
CA LYS A 23 9.51 10.58 0.63
C LYS A 23 8.81 9.72 -0.42
N PHE A 24 8.45 8.49 -0.07
CA PHE A 24 7.68 7.62 -0.94
C PHE A 24 6.28 8.15 -1.18
N ILE A 25 5.53 8.48 -0.13
CA ILE A 25 4.18 9.06 -0.22
C ILE A 25 4.21 10.26 -1.16
N LYS A 26 5.12 11.22 -0.90
CA LYS A 26 5.23 12.44 -1.69
C LYS A 26 5.53 12.14 -3.17
N LYS A 27 6.41 11.19 -3.44
CA LYS A 27 6.76 10.81 -4.82
C LYS A 27 5.61 10.08 -5.51
N ALA A 28 4.96 9.14 -4.85
CA ALA A 28 3.83 8.38 -5.37
C ALA A 28 2.67 9.32 -5.71
N MET A 29 2.25 10.18 -4.77
CA MET A 29 1.19 11.16 -5.03
C MET A 29 1.55 12.11 -6.17
N GLY A 30 2.79 12.63 -6.17
CA GLY A 30 3.25 13.50 -7.26
C GLY A 30 3.22 12.84 -8.64
N LEU A 31 3.45 11.53 -8.73
CA LEU A 31 3.34 10.78 -9.99
C LEU A 31 1.88 10.54 -10.38
N ILE A 32 1.05 10.11 -9.42
CA ILE A 32 -0.39 9.88 -9.65
C ILE A 32 -1.05 11.16 -10.15
N ASP A 33 -0.78 12.29 -9.48
CA ASP A 33 -1.31 13.60 -9.85
C ASP A 33 -0.78 14.04 -11.22
N LYS A 34 0.52 13.87 -11.49
CA LYS A 34 1.17 14.26 -12.75
C LYS A 34 0.61 13.51 -13.96
N TYR A 35 0.32 12.22 -13.81
CA TYR A 35 -0.15 11.37 -14.90
C TYR A 35 -1.68 11.20 -14.90
N HIS A 36 -2.39 11.91 -14.01
CA HIS A 36 -3.85 11.83 -13.86
C HIS A 36 -4.36 10.38 -13.75
N VAL A 37 -3.63 9.56 -13.01
CA VAL A 37 -4.03 8.17 -12.77
C VAL A 37 -5.18 8.17 -11.78
N ASP A 38 -6.28 7.49 -12.11
CA ASP A 38 -7.39 7.34 -11.18
C ASP A 38 -6.99 6.38 -10.06
N SER A 39 -6.92 6.91 -8.84
CA SER A 39 -6.48 6.23 -7.63
C SER A 39 -7.17 4.89 -7.38
N LYS A 40 -8.44 4.75 -7.78
CA LYS A 40 -9.23 3.52 -7.54
C LYS A 40 -8.71 2.29 -8.28
N TYR A 41 -7.80 2.50 -9.24
CA TYR A 41 -7.16 1.43 -10.01
C TYR A 41 -5.76 1.08 -9.49
N ILE A 42 -5.30 1.73 -8.42
CA ILE A 42 -3.98 1.52 -7.84
C ILE A 42 -4.14 0.71 -6.56
N ILE A 43 -3.38 -0.38 -6.47
CA ILE A 43 -3.19 -1.16 -5.25
C ILE A 43 -1.70 -1.14 -4.94
N PHE A 44 -1.31 -0.66 -3.76
CA PHE A 44 0.06 -0.92 -3.28
C PHE A 44 0.07 -2.19 -2.44
N GLU A 45 1.04 -3.04 -2.70
CA GLU A 45 1.23 -4.29 -1.97
C GLU A 45 2.41 -4.12 -1.00
N ILE A 46 2.16 -4.39 0.28
CA ILE A 46 3.17 -4.26 1.35
C ILE A 46 3.46 -5.64 1.92
N THR A 47 4.72 -6.07 1.89
CA THR A 47 5.12 -7.33 2.55
C THR A 47 4.99 -7.22 4.08
N GLU A 48 4.66 -8.32 4.77
CA GLU A 48 4.64 -8.40 6.24
C GLU A 48 5.92 -7.83 6.89
N ASN A 49 7.08 -8.15 6.34
CA ASN A 49 8.36 -7.66 6.85
C ASN A 49 8.45 -6.13 6.85
N THR A 50 7.95 -5.45 5.82
CA THR A 50 7.92 -3.98 5.77
C THR A 50 7.00 -3.40 6.84
N TYR A 51 5.87 -4.06 7.09
CA TYR A 51 4.90 -3.64 8.11
C TYR A 51 5.49 -3.73 9.53
N ILE A 52 6.02 -4.90 9.91
CA ILE A 52 6.51 -5.15 11.28
C ILE A 52 7.69 -4.24 11.66
N HIS A 53 8.53 -3.86 10.69
CA HIS A 53 9.69 -3.01 10.97
C HIS A 53 9.31 -1.56 11.34
N ASN A 54 8.15 -1.06 10.90
CA ASN A 54 7.73 0.31 11.18
C ASN A 54 6.20 0.48 11.07
N VAL A 55 5.47 -0.21 11.94
CA VAL A 55 3.99 -0.29 11.95
C VAL A 55 3.36 1.10 11.92
N GLU A 56 3.81 2.01 12.78
CA GLU A 56 3.23 3.36 12.87
C GLU A 56 3.37 4.15 11.56
N ALA A 57 4.57 4.14 10.95
CA ALA A 57 4.77 4.86 9.70
C ALA A 57 3.99 4.23 8.54
N VAL A 58 3.93 2.90 8.50
CA VAL A 58 3.16 2.19 7.48
C VAL A 58 1.66 2.47 7.66
N ASN A 59 1.14 2.47 8.88
CA ASN A 59 -0.26 2.84 9.14
C ASN A 59 -0.58 4.29 8.71
N ARG A 60 0.33 5.25 8.94
CA ARG A 60 0.16 6.63 8.41
C ARG A 60 0.15 6.68 6.89
N MET A 61 1.00 5.90 6.24
CA MET A 61 1.04 5.78 4.79
C MET A 61 -0.27 5.24 4.24
N ILE A 62 -0.77 4.15 4.83
CA ILE A 62 -2.03 3.54 4.42
C ILE A 62 -3.19 4.52 4.57
N GLN A 63 -3.30 5.19 5.72
CA GLN A 63 -4.33 6.22 5.93
C GLN A 63 -4.26 7.33 4.88
N THR A 64 -3.06 7.78 4.53
CA THR A 64 -2.86 8.81 3.50
C THR A 64 -3.34 8.33 2.13
N PHE A 65 -3.07 7.07 1.79
CA PHE A 65 -3.49 6.46 0.52
C PHE A 65 -4.99 6.19 0.47
N HIS A 66 -5.60 5.70 1.54
CA HIS A 66 -7.06 5.52 1.65
C HIS A 66 -7.80 6.85 1.50
N GLN A 67 -7.30 7.93 2.10
CA GLN A 67 -7.86 9.29 1.92
C GLN A 67 -7.83 9.78 0.47
N ARG A 68 -6.94 9.20 -0.35
CA ARG A 68 -6.82 9.47 -1.79
C ARG A 68 -7.54 8.45 -2.67
N GLY A 69 -8.26 7.48 -2.09
CA GLY A 69 -8.96 6.43 -2.80
C GLY A 69 -8.03 5.37 -3.41
N ILE A 70 -6.81 5.24 -2.88
CA ILE A 70 -5.84 4.22 -3.28
C ILE A 70 -5.96 3.04 -2.31
N HIS A 71 -6.00 1.84 -2.85
CA HIS A 71 -6.14 0.63 -2.05
C HIS A 71 -4.78 0.06 -1.65
N ILE A 72 -4.74 -0.65 -0.52
CA ILE A 72 -3.52 -1.30 -0.01
C ILE A 72 -3.80 -2.74 0.37
N SER A 73 -2.97 -3.65 -0.11
CA SER A 73 -2.98 -5.07 0.27
C SER A 73 -1.68 -5.47 0.98
N MET A 74 -1.72 -6.59 1.71
CA MET A 74 -0.53 -7.23 2.25
C MET A 74 -0.06 -8.37 1.33
N ASP A 75 1.24 -8.41 1.05
CA ASP A 75 1.89 -9.48 0.29
C ASP A 75 2.56 -10.51 1.22
N ASP A 76 2.59 -11.79 0.81
CA ASP A 76 3.21 -12.92 1.53
C ASP A 76 2.72 -13.20 2.99
N PHE A 77 1.40 -13.19 3.24
CA PHE A 77 0.82 -13.42 4.58
C PHE A 77 1.05 -14.84 5.19
N ASP A 78 1.78 -15.75 4.54
CA ASP A 78 1.93 -17.16 4.98
C ASP A 78 3.37 -17.58 5.36
N SER A 79 4.29 -16.62 5.56
CA SER A 79 5.74 -16.94 5.72
C SER A 79 6.24 -17.17 7.15
N GLY A 80 5.36 -17.14 8.17
CA GLY A 80 5.63 -17.74 9.49
C GLY A 80 5.88 -16.80 10.67
N TYR A 81 5.80 -15.48 10.49
CA TYR A 81 5.85 -14.49 11.59
C TYR A 81 4.48 -13.91 11.98
N SER A 82 3.42 -14.35 11.30
CA SER A 82 2.08 -13.81 11.39
C SER A 82 1.43 -14.20 12.71
N SER A 83 1.80 -13.50 13.79
CA SER A 83 1.07 -13.58 15.04
C SER A 83 -0.29 -12.90 14.82
N LEU A 84 -1.38 -13.57 15.16
CA LEU A 84 -2.75 -13.00 15.14
C LEU A 84 -2.87 -11.65 15.91
N ASN A 85 -1.86 -11.29 16.70
CA ASN A 85 -1.75 -9.97 17.34
C ASN A 85 -1.44 -8.85 16.35
N THR A 86 -0.62 -9.10 15.32
CA THR A 86 -0.30 -8.12 14.27
C THR A 86 -1.56 -7.73 13.49
N LEU A 87 -2.48 -8.68 13.27
CA LEU A 87 -3.78 -8.46 12.62
C LEU A 87 -4.70 -7.47 13.34
N LYS A 88 -4.56 -7.29 14.66
CA LYS A 88 -5.43 -6.38 15.42
C LYS A 88 -5.16 -4.90 15.12
N GLU A 89 -4.01 -4.57 14.55
CA GLU A 89 -3.58 -3.19 14.27
C GLU A 89 -3.51 -2.86 12.77
N ILE A 90 -3.98 -3.79 11.93
CA ILE A 90 -3.90 -3.70 10.49
C ILE A 90 -5.05 -2.86 9.91
N ILE A 91 -4.68 -1.96 9.00
CA ILE A 91 -5.60 -1.17 8.19
C ILE A 91 -5.32 -1.50 6.72
N PHE A 92 -5.65 -2.70 6.25
CA PHE A 92 -5.53 -3.09 4.82
C PHE A 92 -6.92 -3.34 4.23
N ASP A 93 -7.01 -3.31 2.89
CA ASP A 93 -8.22 -3.62 2.13
C ASP A 93 -8.38 -5.10 1.80
#